data_AF-A0A7S2XX93-F1
#
_entry.id   AF-A0A7S2XX93-F1
#
_cell.length_a   1.000
_cell.length_b   1.000
_cell.length_c   1.000
_cell.angle_alpha   90.00
_cell.angle_beta   90.00
_cell.angle_gamma   90.00
#
_symmetry.space_group_name_H-M   'P 1'
#
loop_
_entity.id
_entity.type
_entity.pdbx_description
1 polymer ?
#
loop_
_entity_poly.entity_id
_entity_poly.type
_entity_poly.pdbx_seq_one_letter_code
_entity_poly.pdbx_strand_id
1 'polypeptide(L)'
;ADGMCFDGIRFRHCNAQDESLLWGIGVRFGSKGDAMRSFFKYFDGSKCLSKTSKGPVLGPCTDAPARKWGLKDGKLVHENKMCVVRKKDNTAALVKCDTAFEHISLAIPENSINQRDAYMQEQHKVQLQEELLERMRLQQQLEQLQQDQKWWG
;
A
#
# COMPACT_ATOMS: atom_id res chain seq x y z
N ALA A 1 -8.00 -6.36 -22.54
CA ALA A 1 -7.04 -5.52 -21.79
C ALA A 1 -5.81 -5.32 -22.66
N ASP A 2 -5.22 -4.12 -22.67
CA ASP A 2 -4.09 -3.73 -23.54
C ASP A 2 -2.71 -4.01 -22.91
N GLY A 3 -2.66 -4.84 -21.87
CA GLY A 3 -1.43 -5.20 -21.16
C GLY A 3 -0.90 -4.11 -20.22
N MET A 4 -1.69 -3.09 -19.91
CA MET A 4 -1.30 -2.01 -19.00
C MET A 4 -1.86 -2.21 -17.58
N CYS A 5 -1.00 -2.05 -16.58
CA CYS A 5 -1.30 -2.15 -15.16
C CYS A 5 -1.13 -0.80 -14.47
N PHE A 6 -2.05 -0.49 -13.56
CA PHE A 6 -2.04 0.77 -12.82
C PHE A 6 -1.14 0.67 -11.58
N ASP A 7 -0.14 1.54 -11.49
CA ASP A 7 0.80 1.59 -10.35
C ASP A 7 0.40 2.60 -9.27
N GLY A 8 -0.71 3.31 -9.43
CA GLY A 8 -1.22 4.29 -8.46
C GLY A 8 -1.04 5.72 -8.92
N ILE A 9 -0.15 5.96 -9.90
CA ILE A 9 0.15 7.27 -10.47
C ILE A 9 0.15 7.20 -12.01
N ARG A 10 0.53 6.07 -12.58
CA ARG A 10 0.67 5.84 -14.03
C ARG A 10 0.21 4.44 -14.39
N PHE A 11 0.05 4.23 -15.68
CA PHE A 11 -0.15 2.93 -16.29
C PHE A 11 1.16 2.48 -16.92
N ARG A 12 1.63 1.29 -16.58
CA ARG A 12 2.86 0.69 -17.11
C ARG A 12 2.57 -0.71 -17.63
N HIS A 13 3.46 -1.31 -18.41
CA HIS A 13 3.27 -2.70 -18.84
C HIS A 13 3.13 -3.61 -17.62
N CYS A 14 2.13 -4.48 -17.68
CA CYS A 14 1.90 -5.48 -16.64
C CYS A 14 3.11 -6.41 -16.54
N ASN A 15 3.62 -6.55 -15.33
CA ASN A 15 4.68 -7.47 -14.97
C ASN A 15 4.29 -8.10 -13.63
N ALA A 16 4.02 -9.41 -13.61
CA ALA A 16 3.57 -10.12 -12.42
C ALA A 16 4.66 -10.20 -11.34
N GLN A 17 5.92 -9.97 -11.72
CA GLN A 17 7.09 -9.97 -10.87
C GLN A 17 7.44 -8.57 -10.35
N ASP A 18 6.81 -7.51 -10.88
CA ASP A 18 7.00 -6.15 -10.38
C ASP A 18 6.10 -5.92 -9.15
N GLU A 19 6.70 -6.01 -7.96
CA GLU A 19 6.05 -5.78 -6.66
C GLU A 19 5.31 -4.44 -6.57
N SER A 20 5.78 -3.41 -7.29
CA SER A 20 5.14 -2.10 -7.30
C SER A 20 3.81 -2.08 -8.07
N LEU A 21 3.51 -3.10 -8.87
CA LEU A 21 2.22 -3.28 -9.54
C LEU A 21 1.24 -4.11 -8.71
N LEU A 22 1.68 -4.69 -7.59
CA LEU A 22 0.87 -5.54 -6.74
C LEU A 22 0.13 -4.73 -5.68
N TRP A 23 -1.17 -4.99 -5.58
CA TRP A 23 -2.08 -4.28 -4.70
C TRP A 23 -2.76 -5.24 -3.73
N GLY A 24 -2.76 -4.86 -2.46
CA GLY A 24 -3.70 -5.40 -1.49
C GLY A 24 -5.01 -4.61 -1.49
N ILE A 25 -6.10 -5.30 -1.18
CA ILE A 25 -7.44 -4.68 -1.07
C ILE A 25 -7.89 -4.83 0.38
N GLY A 26 -7.99 -3.70 1.06
CA GLY A 26 -8.60 -3.63 2.39
C GLY A 26 -10.10 -3.44 2.23
N VAL A 27 -10.89 -4.16 3.03
CA VAL A 27 -12.34 -3.97 3.11
C VAL A 27 -12.69 -3.66 4.55
N ARG A 28 -13.41 -2.57 4.76
CA ARG A 28 -13.99 -2.22 6.06
C ARG A 28 -15.48 -1.95 5.89
N PHE A 29 -16.27 -2.30 6.88
CA PHE A 29 -17.70 -2.05 6.87
C PHE A 29 -18.00 -0.86 7.78
N GLY A 30 -18.78 0.09 7.27
CA GLY A 30 -19.33 1.15 8.10
C GLY A 30 -20.36 0.62 9.09
N SER A 31 -20.78 1.45 10.05
CA SER A 31 -21.83 1.09 11.03
C SER A 31 -23.18 0.75 10.39
N LYS A 32 -23.40 1.16 9.13
CA LYS A 32 -24.59 0.84 8.32
C LYS A 32 -24.40 -0.35 7.38
N GLY A 33 -23.25 -1.04 7.43
CA GLY A 33 -22.93 -2.18 6.57
C GLY A 33 -22.34 -1.82 5.20
N ASP A 34 -22.17 -0.53 4.89
CA ASP A 34 -21.55 -0.10 3.64
C ASP A 34 -20.08 -0.56 3.57
N ALA A 35 -19.74 -1.34 2.54
CA ALA A 35 -18.38 -1.78 2.30
C ALA A 35 -17.55 -0.63 1.71
N MET A 36 -16.54 -0.19 2.45
CA MET A 36 -15.55 0.78 2.00
C MET A 36 -14.25 0.05 1.68
N ARG A 37 -13.72 0.26 0.48
CA ARG A 37 -12.46 -0.36 0.06
C ARG A 37 -11.30 0.64 0.16
N SER A 38 -10.14 0.10 0.48
CA SER A 38 -8.85 0.77 0.32
C SER A 38 -7.96 -0.12 -0.56
N PHE A 39 -7.11 0.52 -1.36
CA PHE A 39 -6.11 -0.18 -2.17
C PHE A 39 -4.75 0.22 -1.63
N PHE A 40 -3.96 -0.74 -1.18
CA PHE A 40 -2.63 -0.52 -0.61
C PHE A 40 -1.57 -1.27 -1.38
N LYS A 41 -0.31 -0.84 -1.33
CA LYS A 41 0.78 -1.57 -1.96
C LYS A 41 1.01 -2.87 -1.22
N TYR A 42 1.03 -3.98 -1.94
CA TYR A 42 1.04 -5.31 -1.33
C TYR A 42 2.26 -5.53 -0.42
N PHE A 43 3.42 -5.05 -0.87
CA PHE A 43 4.70 -5.14 -0.15
C PHE A 43 4.99 -3.90 0.72
N ASP A 44 4.19 -2.83 0.63
CA ASP A 44 4.30 -1.64 1.49
C ASP A 44 2.89 -1.22 1.95
N GLY A 45 2.42 -1.88 3.01
CA GLY A 45 1.10 -1.64 3.59
C GLY A 45 0.89 -0.23 4.16
N SER A 46 1.94 0.59 4.26
CA SER A 46 1.84 2.00 4.70
C SER A 46 1.33 2.92 3.58
N LYS A 47 1.49 2.51 2.31
CA LYS A 47 1.13 3.29 1.12
C LYS A 47 -0.19 2.81 0.54
N CYS A 48 -1.17 3.70 0.58
CA CYS A 48 -2.47 3.52 -0.04
C CYS A 48 -2.66 4.43 -1.25
N LEU A 49 -3.47 3.96 -2.21
CA LEU A 49 -4.04 4.80 -3.23
C LEU A 49 -4.88 5.89 -2.57
N SER A 50 -4.52 7.13 -2.82
CA SER A 50 -5.17 8.35 -2.34
C SER A 50 -5.37 9.30 -3.51
N LYS A 51 -5.88 10.51 -3.25
CA LYS A 51 -5.99 11.55 -4.28
C LYS A 51 -5.58 12.91 -3.76
N THR A 52 -5.10 13.73 -4.67
CA THR A 52 -4.97 15.18 -4.51
C THR A 52 -5.87 15.89 -5.51
N SER A 53 -5.82 17.23 -5.55
CA SER A 53 -6.44 18.02 -6.63
C SER A 53 -5.83 17.71 -8.01
N LYS A 54 -4.63 17.14 -8.07
CA LYS A 54 -3.90 16.84 -9.33
C LYS A 54 -4.19 15.45 -9.89
N GLY A 55 -4.83 14.55 -9.12
CA GLY A 55 -5.11 13.18 -9.55
C GLY A 55 -4.84 12.14 -8.46
N PRO A 56 -4.75 10.84 -8.84
CA PRO A 56 -4.43 9.78 -7.91
C PRO A 56 -2.96 9.86 -7.49
N VAL A 57 -2.67 9.49 -6.24
CA VAL A 57 -1.33 9.47 -5.66
C VAL A 57 -1.19 8.30 -4.68
N LEU A 58 0.04 7.98 -4.28
CA LEU A 58 0.29 7.12 -3.13
C LEU A 58 0.51 7.98 -1.89
N GLY A 59 -0.22 7.68 -0.81
CA GLY A 59 -0.14 8.40 0.46
C GLY A 59 -0.43 7.50 1.66
N PRO A 60 -0.43 8.05 2.88
CA PRO A 60 -0.76 7.30 4.09
C PRO A 60 -2.13 6.61 4.01
N CYS A 61 -2.21 5.36 4.45
CA CYS A 61 -3.48 4.63 4.54
C CYS A 61 -4.47 5.20 5.57
N THR A 62 -3.98 6.03 6.49
CA THR A 62 -4.77 6.74 7.49
C THR A 62 -5.48 7.98 6.92
N ASP A 63 -5.16 8.39 5.68
CA ASP A 63 -5.79 9.53 5.04
C ASP A 63 -7.24 9.23 4.66
N ALA A 64 -8.14 10.20 4.89
CA ALA A 64 -9.56 10.03 4.56
C ALA A 64 -9.80 9.72 3.07
N PRO A 65 -9.13 10.36 2.09
CA PRO A 65 -9.30 10.02 0.68
C PRO A 65 -8.85 8.60 0.32
N ALA A 66 -7.92 8.01 1.07
CA ALA A 66 -7.42 6.65 0.80
C ALA A 66 -8.44 5.55 1.08
N ARG A 67 -9.49 5.86 1.87
CA ARG A 67 -10.51 4.91 2.31
C ARG A 67 -11.83 5.00 1.55
N LYS A 68 -11.86 5.68 0.41
CA LYS A 68 -13.07 5.97 -0.36
C LYS A 68 -12.99 5.50 -1.81
N TRP A 69 -12.19 4.48 -2.05
CA TRP A 69 -12.05 3.85 -3.36
C TRP A 69 -12.97 2.65 -3.49
N GLY A 70 -13.29 2.30 -4.74
CA GLY A 70 -14.09 1.12 -5.06
C GLY A 70 -13.88 0.68 -6.50
N LEU A 71 -14.29 -0.54 -6.80
CA LEU A 71 -14.40 -1.05 -8.16
C LEU A 71 -15.87 -1.26 -8.48
N LYS A 72 -16.36 -0.55 -9.49
CA LYS A 72 -17.76 -0.60 -9.92
C LYS A 72 -17.81 -0.69 -11.44
N ASP A 73 -18.42 -1.75 -11.97
CA ASP A 73 -18.57 -1.98 -13.41
C ASP A 73 -17.23 -1.89 -14.17
N GLY A 74 -16.17 -2.46 -13.57
CA GLY A 74 -14.79 -2.40 -14.08
C GLY A 74 -14.10 -1.05 -13.94
N LYS A 75 -14.73 -0.06 -13.29
CA LYS A 75 -14.17 1.29 -13.09
C LYS A 75 -13.53 1.37 -11.72
N LEU A 76 -12.32 1.93 -11.62
CA LEU A 76 -11.74 2.32 -10.33
C LEU A 76 -12.25 3.70 -9.96
N VAL A 77 -13.10 3.75 -8.93
CA VAL A 77 -13.90 4.91 -8.56
C VAL A 77 -13.50 5.45 -7.20
N HIS A 78 -13.43 6.77 -7.08
CA HIS A 78 -13.34 7.51 -5.82
C HIS A 78 -14.69 8.15 -5.51
N GLU A 79 -15.22 7.89 -4.30
CA GLU A 79 -16.48 8.46 -3.79
C GLU A 79 -17.71 8.26 -4.71
N ASN A 80 -17.73 7.20 -5.52
CA ASN A 80 -18.77 6.94 -6.52
C ASN A 80 -18.96 8.05 -7.57
N LYS A 81 -18.00 8.99 -7.70
CA LYS A 81 -18.11 10.17 -8.58
C LYS A 81 -16.99 10.30 -9.58
N MET A 82 -15.76 10.03 -9.14
CA MET A 82 -14.55 10.26 -9.95
C MET A 82 -13.92 8.94 -10.35
N CYS A 83 -13.59 8.78 -11.62
CA CYS A 83 -12.98 7.57 -12.17
C CYS A 83 -11.55 7.82 -12.59
N VAL A 84 -10.70 6.81 -12.40
CA VAL A 84 -9.35 6.81 -12.94
C VAL A 84 -9.41 6.73 -14.46
N VAL A 85 -8.62 7.59 -15.11
CA VAL A 85 -8.36 7.57 -16.55
C VAL A 85 -6.87 7.58 -16.82
N ARG A 86 -6.47 7.09 -17.99
CA ARG A 86 -5.11 7.18 -18.50
C ARG A 86 -5.01 8.31 -19.52
N LYS A 87 -4.01 9.17 -19.34
CA LYS A 87 -3.65 10.20 -20.32
C LYS A 87 -2.73 9.63 -21.41
N LYS A 88 -2.51 10.40 -22.47
CA LYS A 88 -1.64 10.01 -23.60
C LYS A 88 -0.19 9.70 -23.17
N ASP A 89 0.30 10.32 -22.11
CA ASP A 89 1.63 10.08 -21.52
C ASP A 89 1.65 8.92 -20.51
N ASN A 90 0.58 8.11 -20.48
CA ASN A 90 0.31 7.04 -19.53
C ASN A 90 0.20 7.47 -18.06
N THR A 91 0.16 8.77 -17.75
CA THR A 91 -0.15 9.22 -16.40
C THR A 91 -1.62 9.03 -16.09
N ALA A 92 -1.94 8.75 -14.83
CA ALA A 92 -3.31 8.63 -14.39
C ALA A 92 -3.88 10.01 -14.01
N ALA A 93 -5.17 10.18 -14.26
CA ALA A 93 -5.94 11.35 -13.84
C ALA A 93 -7.26 10.91 -13.21
N LEU A 94 -7.96 11.86 -12.59
CA LEU A 94 -9.33 11.68 -12.13
C LEU A 94 -10.25 12.61 -12.91
N VAL A 95 -11.31 12.04 -13.47
CA VAL A 95 -12.40 12.77 -14.13
C VAL A 95 -13.73 12.24 -13.62
N LYS A 96 -14.85 12.92 -13.93
CA LYS A 96 -16.16 12.37 -13.59
C LYS A 96 -16.39 11.04 -14.33
N CYS A 97 -16.96 10.07 -13.64
CA CYS A 97 -17.16 8.72 -14.16
C CYS A 97 -18.11 8.62 -15.38
N ASP A 98 -18.96 9.62 -15.59
CA ASP A 98 -19.84 9.76 -16.76
C ASP A 98 -19.13 10.31 -18.00
N THR A 99 -17.95 10.91 -17.80
CA THR A 99 -17.19 11.59 -18.85
C THR A 99 -16.20 10.62 -19.50
N ALA A 100 -15.36 9.97 -18.69
CA ALA A 100 -14.43 8.93 -19.15
C ALA A 100 -13.97 8.05 -17.97
N PHE A 101 -13.51 6.85 -18.30
CA PHE A 101 -12.92 5.93 -17.33
C PHE A 101 -12.01 4.93 -18.05
N GLU A 102 -11.02 4.41 -17.32
CA GLU A 102 -10.31 3.19 -17.71
C GLU A 102 -11.00 1.97 -17.13
N HIS A 103 -11.06 0.89 -17.92
CA HIS A 103 -11.59 -0.39 -17.46
C HIS A 103 -10.47 -1.20 -16.82
N ILE A 104 -10.53 -1.33 -15.50
CA ILE A 104 -9.57 -2.03 -14.67
C ILE A 104 -10.12 -3.40 -14.30
N SER A 105 -9.32 -4.42 -14.57
CA SER A 105 -9.56 -5.80 -14.14
C SER A 105 -8.51 -6.20 -13.11
N LEU A 106 -8.90 -7.01 -12.14
CA LEU A 106 -8.00 -7.55 -11.14
C LEU A 106 -7.66 -8.99 -11.50
N ALA A 107 -6.38 -9.34 -11.39
CA ALA A 107 -5.90 -10.70 -11.51
C ALA A 107 -5.13 -11.05 -10.23
N ILE A 108 -5.27 -12.31 -9.79
CA ILE A 108 -4.45 -12.87 -8.72
C ILE A 108 -3.22 -13.48 -9.40
N PRO A 109 -1.98 -13.03 -9.09
CA PRO A 109 -0.79 -13.65 -9.65
C PRO A 109 -0.69 -15.11 -9.21
N GLU A 110 -0.36 -16.02 -10.13
CA GLU A 110 -0.33 -17.48 -9.85
C GLU A 110 0.61 -17.87 -8.68
N ASN A 111 1.60 -17.03 -8.36
CA ASN A 111 2.59 -17.27 -7.29
C ASN A 111 2.44 -16.34 -6.06
N SER A 112 1.40 -15.50 -5.98
CA SER A 112 1.34 -14.45 -4.96
C SER A 112 1.13 -14.96 -3.53
N ILE A 113 0.50 -16.13 -3.35
CA ILE A 113 0.19 -16.66 -2.00
C ILE A 113 1.47 -17.03 -1.25
N ASN A 114 2.40 -17.73 -1.90
CA ASN A 114 3.66 -18.16 -1.27
C ASN A 114 4.65 -17.00 -1.09
N GLN A 115 4.61 -15.98 -1.96
CA GLN A 115 5.54 -14.85 -1.89
C GLN A 115 5.26 -13.92 -0.72
N ARG A 116 3.99 -13.73 -0.31
CA ARG A 116 3.66 -12.90 0.84
C ARG A 116 4.15 -13.49 2.14
N ASP A 117 3.92 -14.77 2.36
CA ASP A 117 4.32 -15.40 3.61
C ASP A 117 5.83 -15.35 3.77
N ALA A 118 6.58 -15.56 2.69
CA ALA A 118 8.03 -15.38 2.67
C ALA A 118 8.45 -13.92 2.96
N TYR A 119 7.82 -12.94 2.31
CA TYR A 119 8.13 -11.52 2.53
C TYR A 119 7.79 -11.05 3.96
N MET A 120 6.61 -11.40 4.45
CA MET A 120 6.17 -11.05 5.81
C MET A 120 7.06 -11.71 6.87
N GLN A 121 7.49 -12.96 6.65
CA GLN A 121 8.46 -13.62 7.52
C GLN A 121 9.81 -12.90 7.51
N GLU A 122 10.29 -12.47 6.34
CA GLU A 122 11.56 -11.76 6.23
C GLU A 122 11.51 -10.38 6.91
N GLN A 123 10.43 -9.60 6.70
CA GLN A 123 10.22 -8.34 7.41
C GLN A 123 10.14 -8.52 8.92
N HIS A 124 9.45 -9.56 9.39
CA HIS A 124 9.38 -9.88 10.81
C HIS A 124 10.76 -10.26 11.39
N LYS A 125 11.59 -11.00 10.65
CA LYS A 125 12.97 -11.30 11.05
C LYS A 125 13.82 -10.03 11.17
N VAL A 126 13.72 -9.12 10.20
CA VAL A 126 14.44 -7.83 10.25
C VAL A 126 14.04 -7.04 11.49
N GLN A 127 12.74 -6.92 11.76
CA GLN A 127 12.24 -6.24 12.96
C GLN A 127 12.75 -6.89 14.25
N LEU A 128 12.70 -8.22 14.36
CA LEU A 128 13.24 -8.96 15.50
C LEU A 128 14.75 -8.74 15.68
N GLN A 129 15.50 -8.64 14.59
CA GLN A 129 16.93 -8.41 14.61
C GLN A 129 17.26 -6.99 15.10
N GLU A 130 16.49 -5.98 14.68
CA GLU A 130 16.60 -4.61 15.18
C GLU A 130 16.29 -4.53 16.69
N GLU A 131 15.21 -5.17 17.14
CA GLU A 131 14.85 -5.25 18.57
C GLU A 131 15.94 -5.94 19.41
N LEU A 132 16.54 -7.01 18.88
CA LEU A 132 17.65 -7.71 19.55
C LEU A 132 18.88 -6.82 19.66
N LEU A 133 19.23 -6.10 18.60
CA LEU A 133 20.34 -5.13 18.58
C LEU A 133 20.13 -4.02 19.61
N GLU A 134 18.91 -3.49 19.72
CA GLU A 134 18.57 -2.47 20.70
C GLU A 134 18.68 -2.99 22.14
N ARG A 135 18.19 -4.21 22.40
CA ARG A 135 18.33 -4.85 23.72
C ARG A 135 19.79 -5.05 24.12
N MET A 136 20.65 -5.49 23.20
CA MET A 136 22.09 -5.65 23.48
C MET A 136 22.76 -4.31 23.82
N ARG A 137 22.41 -3.24 23.11
CA ARG A 137 22.93 -1.89 23.40
C ARG A 137 22.51 -1.40 24.79
N LEU A 138 21.23 -1.57 25.14
CA LEU A 138 20.70 -1.20 26.45
C LEU A 138 21.39 -1.98 27.57
N GLN A 139 21.63 -3.28 27.37
CA GLN A 139 22.31 -4.11 28.36
C GLN A 139 23.77 -3.65 28.57
N GLN A 140 24.51 -3.34 27.52
CA GLN A 140 25.87 -2.79 27.63
C GLN A 140 25.88 -1.46 28.40
N GLN A 141 24.93 -0.56 28.12
CA GLN A 141 24.80 0.70 28.87
C GLN A 141 24.53 0.46 30.35
N LEU A 142 23.64 -0.48 30.69
CA LEU A 142 23.35 -0.81 32.09
C LEU A 142 24.57 -1.40 32.80
N GLU A 143 25.31 -2.30 32.15
CA GLU A 143 26.54 -2.87 32.71
C GLU A 143 27.60 -1.78 32.95
N GLN A 144 27.72 -0.82 32.04
CA GLN A 144 28.63 0.31 32.20
C GLN A 144 28.23 1.22 33.37
N LEU A 145 26.93 1.54 33.50
CA LEU A 145 26.42 2.32 34.64
C LEU A 145 26.61 1.60 35.99
N GLN A 146 26.45 0.28 36.00
CA GLN A 146 26.69 -0.53 37.21
C GLN A 146 28.17 -0.60 37.58
N GLN A 147 29.08 -0.68 36.58
CA GLN A 147 30.51 -0.57 36.84
C GLN A 147 30.85 0.81 37.40
N ASP A 148 30.38 1.88 36.77
CA ASP A 148 30.62 3.24 37.25
C ASP A 148 30.13 3.42 38.69
N GLN A 149 28.94 2.94 39.04
CA GLN A 149 28.46 2.98 40.44
C GLN A 149 29.37 2.24 41.42
N LYS A 150 30.02 1.13 41.02
CA LYS A 150 30.98 0.42 41.88
C LYS A 150 32.29 1.18 42.07
N TRP A 151 32.68 2.06 41.14
CA TRP A 151 33.89 2.88 41.26
C TRP A 151 33.70 4.10 42.17
N TRP A 152 32.47 4.54 42.38
CA TRP A 152 32.13 5.70 43.23
C TRP A 152 31.52 5.34 44.60
N GLY A 153 31.36 4.04 44.89
CA GLY A 153 30.74 3.50 46.12
C GLY A 153 31.73 2.88 47.11
#